data_AF-A0A1V9XDS5-F1
#
_entry.id   AF-A0A1V9XDS5-F1
#
_cell.length_a   1.000
_cell.length_b   1.000
_cell.length_c   1.000
_cell.angle_alpha   90.00
_cell.angle_beta   90.00
_cell.angle_gamma   90.00
#
_symmetry.space_group_name_H-M   'P 1'
#
loop_
_entity.id
_entity.type
_entity.pdbx_description
1 polymer ?
#
loop_
_entity_poly.entity_id
_entity_poly.type
_entity_poly.pdbx_seq_one_letter_code
_entity_poly.pdbx_strand_id
1 'polypeptide(L)'
;MLQVVSWTWILLLCLVVPECLKLLASVKLCMFKPVVWPSLATISLTLVMEGLHASGCALMTFGILPELNVVRGAMLANCVFFVPALLRLSYCTSLQSTAGDYRWKIANKVIALLF
;
A
#
# COMPACT_ATOMS: atom_id res chain seq x y z
N MET A 1 12.61 25.52 -15.50
CA MET A 1 13.64 24.90 -14.65
C MET A 1 13.22 24.86 -13.18
N LEU A 2 13.05 26.01 -12.50
CA LEU A 2 12.74 26.06 -11.06
C LEU A 2 11.39 25.42 -10.67
N GLN A 3 10.35 25.57 -11.51
CA GLN A 3 9.03 24.99 -11.24
C GLN A 3 9.04 23.46 -11.25
N VAL A 4 9.80 22.85 -12.18
CA VAL A 4 9.91 21.38 -12.29
C VAL A 4 10.68 20.83 -11.08
N VAL A 5 11.75 21.51 -10.67
CA VAL A 5 12.52 21.17 -9.47
C VAL A 5 11.61 21.21 -8.23
N SER A 6 10.84 22.30 -8.04
CA SER A 6 9.92 22.41 -6.90
C SER A 6 8.88 21.29 -6.87
N TRP A 7 8.32 20.92 -8.02
CA TRP A 7 7.32 19.85 -8.12
C TRP A 7 7.90 18.46 -7.79
N THR A 8 9.10 18.16 -8.26
CA THR A 8 9.81 16.91 -7.94
C THR A 8 10.05 16.77 -6.44
N TRP A 9 10.47 17.85 -5.77
CA TRP A 9 10.67 17.84 -4.31
C TRP A 9 9.36 17.66 -3.54
N ILE A 10 8.26 18.27 -3.99
CA ILE A 10 6.94 18.11 -3.35
C ILE A 10 6.45 16.66 -3.48
N LEU A 11 6.59 16.05 -4.67
CA LEU A 11 6.26 14.64 -4.88
C LEU A 11 7.12 13.71 -4.02
N LEU A 12 8.42 14.00 -3.93
CA LEU A 12 9.35 13.23 -3.11
C LEU A 12 8.97 13.31 -1.62
N LEU A 13 8.65 14.50 -1.11
CA LEU A 13 8.19 14.66 0.27
C LEU A 13 6.84 13.97 0.51
N CYS A 14 5.91 14.05 -0.44
CA CYS A 14 4.60 13.41 -0.34
C CYS A 14 4.73 11.88 -0.22
N LEU A 15 5.72 11.29 -0.89
CA LEU A 15 6.01 9.85 -0.81
C LEU A 15 6.78 9.46 0.45
N VAL A 16 7.74 10.29 0.89
CA VAL A 16 8.58 10.00 2.06
C VAL A 16 7.82 10.13 3.38
N VAL A 17 6.92 11.11 3.49
CA VAL A 17 6.13 11.36 4.72
C VAL A 17 5.36 10.12 5.22
N PRO A 18 4.52 9.43 4.43
CA PRO A 18 3.78 8.26 4.90
C PRO A 18 4.69 7.10 5.30
N GLU A 19 5.83 6.93 4.62
CA GLU A 19 6.81 5.88 4.95
C GLU A 19 7.53 6.18 6.27
N CYS A 20 7.96 7.43 6.47
CA CYS A 20 8.53 7.87 7.75
C CYS A 20 7.54 7.74 8.91
N LEU A 21 6.26 8.07 8.69
CA LEU A 21 5.21 7.95 9.71
C LEU A 21 4.97 6.49 10.12
N LYS A 22 4.93 5.56 9.17
CA LYS A 22 4.79 4.11 9.44
C LYS A 22 5.97 3.57 10.25
N LEU A 23 7.20 3.96 9.90
CA LEU A 23 8.39 3.58 10.64
C LEU A 23 8.39 4.16 12.07
N LEU A 24 8.08 5.45 12.23
CA LEU A 24 8.02 6.09 13.54
C LEU A 24 6.93 5.48 14.43
N ALA A 25 5.76 5.15 13.87
CA ALA A 25 4.67 4.52 14.60
C ALA A 25 5.07 3.12 15.11
N SER A 26 5.74 2.34 14.27
CA SER A 26 6.22 0.99 14.62
C SER A 26 7.32 1.05 15.68
N VAL A 27 8.27 1.98 15.55
CA VAL A 27 9.33 2.23 16.54
C VAL A 27 8.74 2.68 17.88
N LYS A 28 7.78 3.62 17.87
CA LYS A 28 7.09 4.04 19.09
C LYS A 28 6.36 2.88 19.76
N LEU A 29 5.68 2.02 19.00
CA LEU A 29 4.99 0.87 19.57
C LEU A 29 5.96 -0.12 20.22
N CYS A 30 7.10 -0.41 19.60
CA CYS A 30 8.14 -1.28 20.16
C CYS A 30 8.80 -0.71 21.42
N MET A 31 8.97 0.61 21.50
CA MET A 31 9.59 1.26 22.66
C MET A 31 8.68 1.30 23.89
N PHE A 32 7.38 1.50 23.70
CA PHE A 32 6.44 1.71 24.81
C PHE A 32 5.71 0.44 25.26
N LYS A 33 5.69 -0.62 24.45
CA LYS A 33 5.03 -1.89 24.80
C LYS A 33 6.07 -2.87 25.35
N PRO A 34 5.93 -3.39 26.60
CA PRO A 34 6.75 -4.49 27.09
C PRO A 34 6.30 -5.80 26.43
N VAL A 35 6.59 -5.94 25.14
CA VAL A 35 6.40 -7.17 24.36
C VAL A 35 7.77 -7.82 24.19
N VAL A 36 7.82 -9.15 24.29
CA VAL A 36 9.00 -9.95 23.96
C VAL A 36 9.55 -9.46 22.63
N TRP A 37 10.80 -9.01 22.63
CA TRP A 37 11.42 -8.38 21.46
C TRP A 37 11.16 -9.23 20.21
N PRO A 38 10.47 -8.68 19.19
CA PRO A 38 10.20 -9.43 17.98
C PRO A 38 11.53 -9.87 17.37
N SER A 39 11.59 -11.10 16.88
CA SER A 39 12.78 -11.65 16.24
C SER A 39 13.33 -10.65 15.22
N LEU A 40 14.64 -10.42 15.26
CA LEU A 40 15.34 -9.53 14.32
C LEU A 40 15.04 -9.93 12.86
N ALA A 41 14.79 -11.21 12.59
CA ALA A 41 14.37 -11.70 11.29
C ALA A 41 13.01 -11.13 10.84
N THR A 42 12.03 -11.06 11.74
CA THR A 42 10.70 -10.48 11.46
C THR A 42 10.78 -8.99 11.20
N ILE A 43 11.62 -8.27 11.95
CA ILE A 43 11.86 -6.83 11.74
C ILE A 43 12.51 -6.60 10.38
N SER A 44 13.56 -7.35 10.06
CA SER A 44 14.29 -7.23 8.78
C SER A 44 13.38 -7.53 7.59
N LEU A 45 12.59 -8.62 7.63
CA LEU A 45 11.67 -8.96 6.56
C LEU A 45 10.59 -7.89 6.34
N THR A 46 10.03 -7.35 7.43
CA THR A 46 9.03 -6.28 7.36
C THR A 46 9.63 -5.01 6.76
N LEU A 47 10.87 -4.68 7.11
CA LEU A 47 11.59 -3.51 6.59
C LEU A 47 11.92 -3.66 5.10
N VAL A 48 12.26 -4.88 4.64
CA VAL A 48 12.45 -5.18 3.22
C VAL A 48 11.13 -5.08 2.45
N MET A 49 10.02 -5.60 3.00
CA MET A 49 8.71 -5.54 2.36
C MET A 49 8.19 -4.10 2.23
N GLU A 50 8.30 -3.29 3.29
CA GLU A 50 7.95 -1.87 3.23
C GLU A 50 8.90 -1.09 2.30
N GLY A 51 10.20 -1.42 2.30
CA GLY A 51 11.16 -0.81 1.36
C GLY A 51 10.85 -1.14 -0.11
N LEU A 52 10.45 -2.37 -0.41
CA LEU A 52 10.05 -2.79 -1.75
C LEU A 52 8.74 -2.12 -2.18
N HIS A 53 7.81 -1.92 -1.25
CA HIS A 53 6.60 -1.12 -1.48
C HIS A 53 6.91 0.35 -1.79
N ALA A 54 7.73 1.00 -0.96
CA ALA A 54 8.11 2.40 -1.12
C ALA A 54 8.86 2.65 -2.45
N SER A 55 9.81 1.78 -2.79
CA SER A 55 10.55 1.85 -4.05
C SER A 55 9.67 1.59 -5.28
N GLY A 56 8.70 0.67 -5.19
CA GLY A 56 7.70 0.45 -6.24
C GLY A 56 6.83 1.70 -6.49
N CYS A 57 6.35 2.35 -5.42
CA CYS A 57 5.60 3.61 -5.53
C CYS A 57 6.47 4.74 -6.10
N ALA A 58 7.76 4.82 -5.73
CA ALA A 58 8.69 5.79 -6.28
C ALA A 58 8.92 5.59 -7.79
N LEU A 59 9.16 4.34 -8.21
CA LEU A 59 9.36 3.99 -9.62
C LEU A 59 8.11 4.28 -10.46
N MET A 60 6.91 4.04 -9.92
CA MET A 60 5.66 4.37 -10.60
C MET A 60 5.45 5.89 -10.71
N THR A 61 5.83 6.65 -9.68
CA THR A 61 5.65 8.11 -9.66
C THR A 61 6.69 8.87 -10.50
N PHE A 62 7.93 8.39 -10.57
CA PHE A 62 9.00 9.07 -11.31
C PHE A 62 9.28 8.46 -12.69
N GLY A 63 9.01 7.17 -12.88
CA GLY A 63 9.23 6.48 -14.16
C GLY A 63 8.00 6.48 -15.06
N ILE A 64 6.82 6.17 -14.50
CA ILE A 64 5.60 5.99 -15.30
C ILE A 64 4.82 7.30 -15.47
N LEU A 65 4.79 8.16 -14.44
CA LEU A 65 4.06 9.43 -14.48
C LEU A 65 4.52 10.45 -15.54
N PRO A 66 5.81 10.59 -15.94
CA PRO A 66 6.19 11.57 -16.96
C PRO A 66 5.71 11.23 -18.38
N GLU A 67 5.46 9.95 -18.68
CA GLU A 67 5.14 9.48 -20.05
C GLU A 67 3.67 9.03 -20.21
N LEU A 68 2.88 9.00 -19.13
CA LEU A 68 1.57 8.32 -19.12
C LEU A 68 0.39 9.28 -18.92
N ASN A 69 -0.51 9.33 -19.92
CA ASN A 69 -1.81 10.01 -19.81
C ASN A 69 -2.63 9.46 -18.63
N VAL A 70 -3.34 10.34 -17.90
CA VAL A 70 -4.12 10.07 -16.67
C VAL A 70 -4.98 8.80 -16.77
N VAL A 71 -5.57 8.53 -17.94
CA VAL A 71 -6.40 7.34 -18.20
C VAL A 71 -5.63 6.03 -18.07
N ARG A 72 -4.42 5.95 -18.63
CA ARG A 72 -3.59 4.74 -18.54
C ARG A 72 -3.02 4.57 -17.12
N GLY A 73 -2.76 5.66 -16.41
CA GLY A 73 -2.39 5.63 -14.99
C GLY A 73 -3.50 5.06 -14.11
N ALA A 74 -4.74 5.48 -14.35
CA ALA A 74 -5.92 4.96 -13.65
C ALA A 74 -6.15 3.46 -13.93
N MET A 75 -5.97 3.03 -15.18
CA MET A 75 -6.07 1.61 -15.55
C MET A 75 -5.04 0.74 -14.81
N LEU A 76 -3.78 1.18 -14.73
CA LEU A 76 -2.73 0.46 -13.99
C LEU A 76 -3.03 0.41 -12.49
N ALA A 77 -3.48 1.51 -11.89
CA ALA A 77 -3.83 1.55 -10.47
C ALA A 77 -4.96 0.56 -10.14
N ASN A 78 -6.02 0.51 -10.96
CA ASN A 78 -7.11 -0.46 -10.78
C ASN A 78 -6.60 -1.90 -10.84
N CYS A 79 -5.67 -2.23 -11.75
CA CYS A 79 -5.05 -3.55 -11.81
C CYS A 79 -4.22 -3.87 -10.55
N VAL A 80 -3.43 -2.92 -10.06
CA VAL A 80 -2.56 -3.12 -8.88
C VAL A 80 -3.38 -3.29 -7.59
N PHE A 81 -4.50 -2.59 -7.44
CA PHE A 81 -5.41 -2.78 -6.28
C PHE A 81 -6.26 -4.05 -6.37
N PHE A 82 -6.49 -4.58 -7.57
CA PHE A 82 -7.27 -5.80 -7.76
C PHE A 82 -6.58 -7.04 -7.18
N VAL A 83 -5.25 -7.15 -7.34
CA VAL A 83 -4.46 -8.29 -6.84
C VAL A 83 -4.58 -8.48 -5.32
N PRO A 84 -4.30 -7.48 -4.46
CA PRO A 84 -4.45 -7.61 -3.02
C PRO A 84 -5.92 -7.76 -2.59
N ALA A 85 -6.88 -7.17 -3.32
CA ALA A 85 -8.31 -7.35 -3.04
C ALA A 85 -8.77 -8.80 -3.27
N LEU A 86 -8.32 -9.42 -4.36
CA LEU A 86 -8.58 -10.83 -4.65
C LEU A 86 -7.94 -11.76 -3.62
N LEU A 87 -6.68 -11.54 -3.27
CA LEU A 87 -5.97 -12.31 -2.25
C LEU A 87 -6.66 -12.20 -0.87
N ARG A 88 -7.16 -11.01 -0.51
CA ARG A 88 -7.94 -10.81 0.71
C ARG A 88 -9.28 -11.56 0.66
N LEU A 89 -9.96 -11.56 -0.48
CA LEU A 89 -11.23 -12.27 -0.64
C LEU A 89 -11.04 -13.79 -0.53
N SER A 90 -10.00 -14.34 -1.16
CA SER A 90 -9.71 -15.77 -1.11
C SER A 90 -9.28 -16.23 0.28
N TYR A 91 -8.45 -15.44 0.99
CA TYR A 91 -8.12 -15.72 2.39
C TYR A 91 -9.32 -15.56 3.33
N CYS A 92 -10.20 -14.60 3.06
CA CYS A 92 -11.42 -14.43 3.86
C CYS A 92 -12.41 -15.58 3.63
N THR A 93 -12.48 -16.16 2.43
CA THR A 93 -13.39 -17.28 2.13
C THR A 93 -13.06 -18.55 2.90
N SER A 94 -11.79 -18.76 3.29
CA SER A 94 -11.38 -19.94 4.07
C SER A 94 -11.65 -19.79 5.57
N LEU A 95 -11.73 -18.56 6.10
CA LEU A 95 -12.19 -18.26 7.46
C LEU A 95 -13.73 -18.18 7.58
N GLN A 96 -14.44 -18.26 6.45
CA GLN A 96 -15.87 -17.99 6.27
C GLN A 96 -16.75 -19.25 6.23
N SER A 97 -16.45 -20.26 7.05
CA SER A 97 -17.35 -21.41 7.20
C SER A 97 -18.60 -21.11 8.06
N THR A 98 -18.71 -19.92 8.69
CA THR A 98 -19.73 -19.68 9.74
C THR A 98 -20.53 -18.37 9.67
N ALA A 99 -20.52 -17.57 8.59
CA ALA A 99 -21.43 -16.40 8.54
C ALA A 99 -21.80 -15.93 7.13
N GLY A 100 -22.78 -16.58 6.50
CA GLY A 100 -23.23 -16.34 5.11
C GLY A 100 -23.62 -14.90 4.72
N ASP A 101 -23.82 -13.97 5.66
CA ASP A 101 -24.36 -12.63 5.36
C ASP A 101 -23.34 -11.60 4.82
N TYR A 102 -22.04 -11.77 5.06
CA TYR A 102 -21.05 -10.73 4.68
C TYR A 102 -20.53 -10.81 3.24
N ARG A 103 -20.74 -11.95 2.55
CA ARG A 103 -20.34 -12.11 1.14
C ARG A 103 -21.07 -11.14 0.21
N TRP A 104 -22.35 -10.87 0.49
CA TRP A 104 -23.16 -9.99 -0.35
C TRP A 104 -22.82 -8.50 -0.17
N LYS A 105 -22.44 -8.10 1.06
CA LYS A 105 -21.93 -6.75 1.33
C LYS A 105 -20.58 -6.46 0.67
N ILE A 106 -19.71 -7.47 0.59
CA ILE A 106 -18.39 -7.34 -0.07
C ILE A 106 -18.57 -7.30 -1.59
N ALA A 107 -19.38 -8.18 -2.18
CA ALA A 107 -19.67 -8.17 -3.61
C ALA A 107 -20.26 -6.82 -4.08
N ASN A 108 -21.18 -6.25 -3.30
CA ASN A 108 -21.77 -4.95 -3.64
C ASN A 108 -20.75 -3.80 -3.54
N LYS A 109 -19.81 -3.86 -2.60
CA LYS A 109 -18.72 -2.88 -2.51
C LYS A 109 -17.70 -2.99 -3.65
N VAL A 110 -17.46 -4.20 -4.14
CA VAL A 110 -16.53 -4.43 -5.27
C VAL A 110 -17.16 -3.96 -6.59
N ILE A 111 -18.45 -4.20 -6.79
CA ILE A 111 -19.21 -3.68 -7.95
C ILE A 111 -19.28 -2.15 -7.94
N ALA A 112 -19.47 -1.53 -6.77
CA ALA A 112 -19.46 -0.06 -6.63
C ALA A 112 -18.06 0.58 -6.70
N LEU A 113 -16.97 -0.21 -6.64
CA LEU A 113 -15.60 0.27 -6.86
C LEU A 113 -15.15 0.10 -8.32
N LEU A 114 -15.88 -0.70 -9.10
CA LEU A 114 -15.60 -0.99 -10.51
C LEU A 114 -16.44 -0.14 -11.48
N PHE A 115 -17.41 0.62 -10.97
CA PHE A 115 -18.26 1.57 -11.71
C PHE A 115 -18.22 2.94 -11.04
#